data_AF-A0A9D8T8R4-F1
#
_entry.id   AF-A0A9D8T8R4-F1
#
_cell.length_a   1.000
_cell.length_b   1.000
_cell.length_c   1.000
_cell.angle_alpha   90.00
_cell.angle_beta   90.00
_cell.angle_gamma   90.00
#
_symmetry.space_group_name_H-M   'P 1'
#
loop_
_entity.id
_entity.type
_entity.pdbx_description
1 polymer ?
#
loop_
_entity_poly.entity_id
_entity_poly.type
_entity_poly.pdbx_seq_one_letter_code
_entity_poly.pdbx_strand_id
1 'polypeptide(L)'
;MKKYILSLLALALSVAACKDPYLGQMFELDDGDDTKITNIAYLEKHMEDYSLFLDFLQAADYYNALNDASTIVTLMAPDNEAMETFMQERNITSFEELDSMYARQIIQTHMIEGSINEASFIQYLTEGSISMPTVFGDYLSLSYGFIDRDVDDDMLAQSSYEDTLNIYINNQSKVKELDHQTVNGRVYKVGSVIIPLVESVVDKLELSGEHKILVEAIQKSGLRDMLERTADTIPQLDGSYTVNQIRYTILAVTDKQYNAQGINNLDELCNYLKATDEAGRIDVPMSDSSHVLFRYVNYHILSGAYTKEELVFTAVEGDKKVLDSGLANEIITIQTLDGISVINRGSEDSCTFVRSNIPACNGYIHRIGSVLPVWCPEPTVVIWDFCNSSDIISIVNTYGAKNNLGNLFSSPVDNGEYQIDLSSTSEYGTANSFIYKKTSPKSKKQTVGFLKTKMNTDETLPYENTMNAYMNNLMTLNLGYSGYIEFKTPTLVKGRYRVEIFYAGAKPLATKFYGGGSAVKFNLDDFSKQVYMWKGWDKNDHTVKSDCIFESLIFEGTNSHTLRATFMDVNASSYANYNHLWDYIKFTPILD
;
A
#
# COMPACT_ATOMS: atom_id res chain seq x y z
N MET A 1 39.20 59.56 -70.68
CA MET A 1 39.59 59.84 -69.27
C MET A 1 38.43 60.30 -68.38
N LYS A 2 37.37 60.98 -68.85
CA LYS A 2 36.22 61.39 -68.00
C LYS A 2 35.28 60.25 -67.54
N LYS A 3 35.18 59.12 -68.26
CA LYS A 3 34.28 58.00 -67.89
C LYS A 3 34.81 57.11 -66.75
N TYR A 4 36.13 57.01 -66.58
CA TYR A 4 36.72 56.21 -65.50
C TYR A 4 36.76 56.95 -64.16
N ILE A 5 36.73 58.29 -64.18
CA ILE A 5 36.72 59.11 -62.96
C ILE A 5 35.36 59.05 -62.26
N LEU A 6 34.24 58.98 -63.00
CA LEU A 6 32.92 58.81 -62.38
C LEU A 6 32.73 57.43 -61.75
N SER A 7 33.30 56.37 -62.35
CA SER A 7 33.24 55.00 -61.82
C SER A 7 34.09 54.84 -60.55
N LEU A 8 35.26 55.48 -60.48
CA LEU A 8 36.09 55.50 -59.27
C LEU A 8 35.49 56.34 -58.14
N LEU A 9 34.77 57.43 -58.45
CA LEU A 9 34.09 58.23 -57.44
C LEU A 9 32.86 57.51 -56.86
N ALA A 10 32.12 56.76 -57.69
CA ALA A 10 30.98 55.95 -57.23
C ALA A 10 31.40 54.75 -56.35
N LEU A 11 32.54 54.12 -56.65
CA LEU A 11 33.09 53.03 -55.84
C LEU A 11 33.69 53.54 -54.52
N ALA A 12 34.28 54.75 -54.50
CA ALA A 12 34.78 55.38 -53.27
C ALA A 12 33.64 55.82 -52.31
N LEU A 13 32.44 56.11 -52.84
CA LEU A 13 31.26 56.46 -52.03
C LEU A 13 30.55 55.23 -51.44
N SER A 14 30.72 54.03 -52.01
CA SER A 14 30.11 52.80 -51.46
C SER A 14 30.90 52.15 -50.32
N VAL A 15 32.19 52.45 -50.18
CA VAL A 15 33.02 51.99 -49.02
C VAL A 15 32.94 52.91 -47.80
N ALA A 16 32.31 54.09 -47.92
CA ALA A 16 32.15 55.03 -46.80
C ALA A 16 30.79 54.93 -46.08
N ALA A 17 29.88 54.06 -46.52
CA ALA A 17 28.50 53.96 -46.04
C ALA A 17 28.21 52.79 -45.08
N CYS A 18 29.21 51.97 -44.75
CA CYS A 18 29.10 51.01 -43.63
C CYS A 18 29.98 51.50 -42.48
N LYS A 19 29.49 52.50 -41.75
CA LYS A 19 29.83 52.60 -40.33
C LYS A 19 28.87 51.68 -39.61
N ASP A 20 29.34 50.49 -39.25
CA ASP A 20 28.65 49.64 -38.31
C ASP A 20 28.46 50.45 -37.00
N PRO A 21 27.21 50.78 -36.60
CA PRO A 21 26.94 51.61 -35.44
C PRO A 21 27.35 50.94 -34.12
N TYR A 22 27.74 49.67 -34.16
CA TYR A 22 28.18 48.88 -33.00
C TYR A 22 29.68 48.50 -33.06
N LEU A 23 30.44 49.02 -34.02
CA LEU A 23 31.87 48.75 -34.15
C LEU A 23 32.64 49.36 -32.95
N GLY A 24 32.94 48.55 -31.95
CA GLY A 24 33.64 48.95 -30.73
C GLY A 24 32.76 49.11 -29.49
N GLN A 25 31.46 48.79 -29.56
CA GLN A 25 30.65 48.57 -28.37
C GLN A 25 30.82 47.12 -27.93
N MET A 26 31.57 46.89 -26.84
CA MET A 26 31.35 45.68 -26.06
C MET A 26 29.90 45.73 -25.59
N PHE A 27 29.14 44.65 -25.79
CA PHE A 27 27.86 44.49 -25.09
C PHE A 27 28.15 44.65 -23.60
N GLU A 28 27.79 45.79 -23.01
CA GLU A 28 27.66 45.89 -21.56
C GLU A 28 26.55 44.92 -21.18
N LEU A 29 26.94 43.80 -20.57
CA LEU A 29 26.00 43.02 -19.75
C LEU A 29 25.42 44.01 -18.75
N ASP A 30 24.11 44.11 -18.74
CA ASP A 30 23.39 44.87 -17.72
C ASP A 30 23.69 44.19 -16.37
N ASP A 31 24.64 44.74 -15.59
CA ASP A 31 25.20 44.18 -14.36
C ASP A 31 24.14 43.92 -13.25
N GLY A 32 22.87 44.28 -13.49
CA GLY A 32 21.76 44.11 -12.56
C GLY A 32 20.72 43.05 -12.92
N ASP A 33 20.81 42.38 -14.07
CA ASP A 33 19.74 41.46 -14.52
C ASP A 33 20.06 39.99 -14.18
N ASP A 34 19.56 39.54 -13.03
CA ASP A 34 19.75 38.17 -12.54
C ASP A 34 19.13 37.10 -13.46
N THR A 35 18.25 37.49 -14.39
CA THR A 35 17.69 36.56 -15.39
C THR A 35 18.71 36.10 -16.43
N LYS A 36 19.90 36.73 -16.49
CA LYS A 36 20.97 36.45 -17.45
C LYS A 36 22.15 35.65 -16.87
N ILE A 37 22.15 35.38 -15.57
CA ILE A 37 23.21 34.63 -14.89
C ILE A 37 22.73 33.22 -14.53
N THR A 38 23.65 32.28 -14.27
CA THR A 38 23.31 30.90 -13.86
C THR A 38 22.84 30.87 -12.40
N ASN A 39 22.19 29.78 -11.99
CA ASN A 39 21.84 29.51 -10.59
C ASN A 39 23.07 29.68 -9.68
N ILE A 40 24.23 29.13 -10.07
CA ILE A 40 25.48 29.27 -9.30
C ILE A 40 25.94 30.74 -9.24
N ALA A 41 25.97 31.45 -10.36
CA ALA A 41 26.37 32.86 -10.38
C ALA A 41 25.42 33.75 -9.55
N TYR A 42 24.12 33.41 -9.50
CA TYR A 42 23.16 34.05 -8.59
C TYR A 42 23.51 33.79 -7.12
N LEU A 43 23.78 32.53 -6.74
CA LEU A 43 24.20 32.20 -5.37
C LEU A 43 25.54 32.88 -4.99
N GLU A 44 26.50 32.96 -5.92
CA GLU A 44 27.78 33.68 -5.73
C GLU A 44 27.56 35.19 -5.52
N LYS A 45 26.58 35.79 -6.22
CA LYS A 45 26.21 37.20 -6.04
C LYS A 45 25.60 37.46 -4.66
N HIS A 46 24.92 36.46 -4.10
CA HIS A 46 24.22 36.50 -2.80
C HIS A 46 24.92 35.63 -1.73
N MET A 47 26.25 35.72 -1.65
CA MET A 47 27.07 34.96 -0.70
C MET A 47 26.68 35.19 0.77
N GLU A 48 26.10 36.35 1.11
CA GLU A 48 25.55 36.64 2.44
C GLU A 48 24.49 35.63 2.87
N ASP A 49 23.75 35.07 1.91
CA ASP A 49 22.69 34.10 2.13
C ASP A 49 23.12 32.66 1.82
N TYR A 50 24.04 32.42 0.88
CA TYR A 50 24.25 31.07 0.31
C TYR A 50 25.69 30.54 0.34
N SER A 51 26.63 31.22 1.01
CA SER A 51 28.03 30.77 1.06
C SER A 51 28.21 29.32 1.51
N LEU A 52 27.50 28.88 2.57
CA LEU A 52 27.58 27.50 3.06
C LEU A 52 26.91 26.50 2.11
N PHE A 53 25.87 26.91 1.39
CA PHE A 53 25.26 26.05 0.38
C PHE A 53 26.16 25.87 -0.84
N LEU A 54 26.89 26.91 -1.24
CA LEU A 54 27.93 26.82 -2.28
C LEU A 54 29.05 25.85 -1.87
N ASP A 55 29.51 25.92 -0.62
CA ASP A 55 30.50 24.98 -0.09
C ASP A 55 29.98 23.54 -0.11
N PHE A 56 28.70 23.32 0.23
CA PHE A 56 28.09 22.00 0.17
C PHE A 56 27.95 21.46 -1.26
N LEU A 57 27.58 22.33 -2.22
CA LEU A 57 27.53 21.98 -3.65
C LEU A 57 28.90 21.56 -4.19
N GLN A 58 29.99 22.16 -3.70
CA GLN A 58 31.36 21.75 -4.02
C GLN A 58 31.70 20.39 -3.41
N ALA A 59 31.41 20.20 -2.12
CA ALA A 59 31.66 18.93 -1.44
C ALA A 59 30.88 17.75 -2.05
N ALA A 60 29.68 17.99 -2.56
CA ALA A 60 28.84 16.98 -3.22
C ALA A 60 29.14 16.78 -4.73
N ASP A 61 30.07 17.55 -5.31
CA ASP A 61 30.43 17.52 -6.74
C ASP A 61 29.28 17.94 -7.70
N TYR A 62 28.40 18.84 -7.24
CA TYR A 62 27.26 19.37 -8.01
C TYR A 62 27.43 20.81 -8.50
N TYR A 63 28.45 21.52 -8.01
CA TYR A 63 28.74 22.90 -8.38
C TYR A 63 28.84 23.09 -9.91
N ASN A 64 29.66 22.28 -10.57
CA ASN A 64 29.90 22.40 -12.01
C ASN A 64 28.66 22.01 -12.83
N ALA A 65 27.86 21.05 -12.34
CA ALA A 65 26.64 20.61 -13.01
C ALA A 65 25.58 21.73 -13.04
N LEU A 66 25.46 22.49 -11.95
CA LEU A 66 24.53 23.62 -11.84
C LEU A 66 25.06 24.92 -12.48
N ASN A 67 26.36 25.02 -12.73
CA ASN A 67 26.94 26.15 -13.45
C ASN A 67 26.82 26.03 -14.98
N ASP A 68 26.40 24.87 -15.48
CA ASP A 68 26.12 24.70 -16.90
C ASP A 68 24.82 25.41 -17.29
N ALA A 69 24.93 26.40 -18.17
CA ALA A 69 23.79 27.17 -18.67
C ALA A 69 22.78 26.34 -19.48
N SER A 70 23.16 25.14 -19.93
CA SER A 70 22.28 24.24 -20.69
C SER A 70 21.37 23.37 -19.83
N THR A 71 21.66 23.26 -18.53
CA THR A 71 20.88 22.45 -17.58
C THR A 71 19.80 23.31 -16.93
N ILE A 72 18.52 23.06 -17.25
CA ILE A 72 17.40 23.80 -16.66
C ILE A 72 16.99 23.16 -15.33
N VAL A 73 17.18 23.84 -14.20
CA VAL A 73 16.88 23.32 -12.86
C VAL A 73 16.15 24.34 -12.00
N THR A 74 15.12 23.88 -11.27
CA THR A 74 14.54 24.59 -10.14
C THR A 74 15.26 24.15 -8.87
N LEU A 75 15.97 25.09 -8.24
CA LEU A 75 16.82 24.86 -7.09
C LEU A 75 16.15 25.38 -5.82
N MET A 76 15.96 24.51 -4.84
CA MET A 76 15.58 24.86 -3.48
C MET A 76 16.87 25.15 -2.71
N ALA A 77 17.27 26.41 -2.58
CA ALA A 77 18.52 26.80 -1.96
C ALA A 77 18.31 27.12 -0.46
N PRO A 78 18.86 26.32 0.48
CA PRO A 78 18.88 26.65 1.88
C PRO A 78 19.78 27.86 2.13
N ASP A 79 19.36 28.76 3.02
CA ASP A 79 20.21 29.86 3.44
C ASP A 79 21.26 29.46 4.50
N ASN A 80 22.20 30.34 4.80
CA ASN A 80 23.31 30.08 5.70
C ASN A 80 22.83 29.66 7.10
N GLU A 81 21.75 30.26 7.62
CA GLU A 81 21.13 29.87 8.89
C GLU A 81 20.60 28.42 8.85
N ALA A 82 19.95 28.03 7.76
CA ALA A 82 19.50 26.65 7.53
C ALA A 82 20.68 25.67 7.49
N MET A 83 21.76 26.04 6.79
CA MET A 83 22.96 25.22 6.64
C MET A 83 23.71 25.04 7.97
N GLU A 84 23.85 26.11 8.77
CA GLU A 84 24.45 26.05 10.11
C GLU A 84 23.67 25.12 11.04
N THR A 85 22.33 25.21 11.01
CA THR A 85 21.45 24.34 11.79
C THR A 85 21.68 22.88 11.41
N PHE A 86 21.72 22.56 10.11
CA PHE A 86 21.99 21.21 9.63
C PHE A 86 23.37 20.69 10.05
N MET A 87 24.42 21.52 9.99
CA MET A 87 25.76 21.14 10.44
C MET A 87 25.80 20.82 11.94
N GLN A 88 25.09 21.60 12.76
CA GLN A 88 24.95 21.36 14.20
C GLN A 88 24.20 20.04 14.48
N GLU A 89 23.07 19.81 13.81
CA GLU A 89 22.29 18.57 13.94
C GLU A 89 23.08 17.32 13.57
N ARG A 90 23.93 17.42 12.55
CA ARG A 90 24.81 16.32 12.10
C ARG A 90 26.12 16.23 12.88
N ASN A 91 26.41 17.16 13.78
CA ASN A 91 27.67 17.28 14.53
C ASN A 91 28.91 17.32 13.63
N ILE A 92 28.84 18.04 12.50
CA ILE A 92 29.94 18.20 11.54
C ILE A 92 30.48 19.63 11.54
N THR A 93 31.75 19.80 11.20
CA THR A 93 32.36 21.13 11.02
C THR A 93 32.69 21.46 9.57
N SER A 94 32.64 20.46 8.69
CA SER A 94 32.78 20.58 7.24
C SER A 94 31.85 19.60 6.53
N PHE A 95 31.33 19.97 5.36
CA PHE A 95 30.53 19.07 4.52
C PHE A 95 31.34 17.89 3.95
N GLU A 96 32.68 17.97 3.95
CA GLU A 96 33.56 16.87 3.57
C GLU A 96 33.54 15.70 4.57
N GLU A 97 33.04 15.91 5.79
CA GLU A 97 32.89 14.87 6.81
C GLU A 97 31.69 13.95 6.54
N LEU A 98 30.76 14.36 5.65
CA LEU A 98 29.61 13.55 5.27
C LEU A 98 30.01 12.43 4.31
N ASP A 99 29.29 11.31 4.37
CA ASP A 99 29.40 10.29 3.34
C ASP A 99 29.06 10.89 1.95
N SER A 100 29.94 10.64 0.97
CA SER A 100 29.81 11.27 -0.35
C SER A 100 28.52 10.90 -1.09
N MET A 101 27.97 9.70 -0.84
CA MET A 101 26.69 9.31 -1.43
C MET A 101 25.54 10.02 -0.73
N TYR A 102 25.57 10.10 0.60
CA TYR A 102 24.57 10.83 1.37
C TYR A 102 24.54 12.34 1.04
N ALA A 103 25.71 12.97 0.96
CA ALA A 103 25.85 14.38 0.57
C ALA A 103 25.20 14.65 -0.80
N ARG A 104 25.44 13.76 -1.78
CA ARG A 104 24.83 13.84 -3.10
C ARG A 104 23.32 13.68 -3.04
N GLN A 105 22.79 12.73 -2.28
CA GLN A 105 21.35 12.52 -2.15
C GLN A 105 20.64 13.75 -1.58
N ILE A 106 21.24 14.43 -0.60
CA ILE A 106 20.69 15.68 -0.07
C ILE A 106 20.62 16.74 -1.16
N ILE A 107 21.72 17.02 -1.88
CA ILE A 107 21.73 18.02 -2.95
C ILE A 107 20.72 17.67 -4.06
N GLN A 108 20.64 16.40 -4.45
CA GLN A 108 19.69 15.91 -5.45
C GLN A 108 18.22 16.17 -5.04
N THR A 109 17.91 16.16 -3.75
CA THR A 109 16.56 16.45 -3.21
C THR A 109 16.20 17.93 -3.34
N HIS A 110 17.21 18.81 -3.33
CA HIS A 110 17.04 20.25 -3.50
C HIS A 110 16.94 20.68 -4.97
N MET A 111 17.00 19.73 -5.91
CA MET A 111 17.01 19.99 -7.34
C MET A 111 15.82 19.33 -8.02
N ILE A 112 15.08 20.07 -8.82
CA ILE A 112 14.04 19.53 -9.71
C ILE A 112 14.42 19.89 -11.15
N GLU A 113 14.48 18.90 -12.04
CA GLU A 113 14.72 19.16 -13.46
C GLU A 113 13.56 19.97 -14.06
N GLY A 114 13.87 21.04 -14.78
CA GLY A 114 12.89 21.96 -15.34
C GLY A 114 12.73 23.25 -14.54
N SER A 115 11.86 24.13 -15.01
CA SER A 115 11.65 25.48 -14.46
C SER A 115 10.22 25.61 -13.94
N ILE A 116 10.06 25.59 -12.62
CA ILE A 116 8.78 25.76 -11.93
C ILE A 116 8.66 27.23 -11.53
N ASN A 117 7.84 27.97 -12.26
CA ASN A 117 7.52 29.36 -11.91
C ASN A 117 6.56 29.44 -10.71
N GLU A 118 6.42 30.63 -10.14
CA GLU A 118 5.57 30.90 -8.99
C GLU A 118 4.12 30.41 -9.21
N ALA A 119 3.54 30.68 -10.38
CA ALA A 119 2.17 30.27 -10.67
C ALA A 119 1.97 28.75 -10.62
N SER A 120 2.92 27.98 -11.18
CA SER A 120 2.93 26.52 -11.10
C SER A 120 3.20 26.03 -9.68
N PHE A 121 4.12 26.67 -8.95
CA PHE A 121 4.41 26.32 -7.56
C PHE A 121 3.17 26.51 -6.65
N ILE A 122 2.45 27.61 -6.80
CA ILE A 122 1.19 27.88 -6.08
C ILE A 122 0.07 26.92 -6.52
N GLN A 123 0.04 26.50 -7.78
CA GLN A 123 -0.88 25.44 -8.21
C GLN A 123 -0.57 24.12 -7.48
N TYR A 124 0.70 23.72 -7.43
CA TYR A 124 1.12 22.50 -6.72
C TYR A 124 0.83 22.55 -5.23
N LEU A 125 0.84 23.73 -4.61
CA LEU A 125 0.40 23.91 -3.24
C LEU A 125 -1.09 23.56 -3.03
N THR A 126 -1.93 23.81 -4.03
CA THR A 126 -3.34 23.40 -4.01
C THR A 126 -3.50 21.88 -4.22
N GLU A 127 -2.58 21.28 -5.00
CA GLU A 127 -2.52 19.84 -5.25
C GLU A 127 -1.85 19.07 -4.10
N GLY A 128 -1.11 19.76 -3.22
CA GLY A 128 -0.41 19.21 -2.06
C GLY A 128 0.98 18.62 -2.35
N SER A 129 1.38 18.52 -3.63
CA SER A 129 2.67 17.99 -4.05
C SER A 129 3.11 18.58 -5.38
N ILE A 130 4.42 18.75 -5.56
CA ILE A 130 5.01 19.03 -6.86
C ILE A 130 4.87 17.77 -7.72
N SER A 131 4.39 17.92 -8.96
CA SER A 131 4.13 16.78 -9.88
C SER A 131 5.39 16.23 -10.57
N MET A 132 6.52 16.90 -10.38
CA MET A 132 7.83 16.54 -10.93
C MET A 132 8.72 16.01 -9.80
N PRO A 133 9.42 14.88 -10.00
CA PRO A 133 10.33 14.37 -8.99
C PRO A 133 11.58 15.25 -8.90
N THR A 134 12.23 15.22 -7.75
CA THR A 134 13.59 15.74 -7.57
C THR A 134 14.58 14.90 -8.38
N VAL A 135 15.82 15.38 -8.49
CA VAL A 135 16.92 14.58 -9.09
C VAL A 135 17.20 13.32 -8.26
N PHE A 136 16.84 13.31 -6.97
CA PHE A 136 16.93 12.12 -6.11
C PHE A 136 15.85 11.09 -6.48
N GLY A 137 14.74 11.53 -7.10
CA GLY A 137 13.65 10.71 -7.59
C GLY A 137 12.42 10.68 -6.69
N ASP A 138 12.42 11.43 -5.58
CA ASP A 138 11.27 11.61 -4.70
C ASP A 138 10.43 12.83 -5.10
N TYR A 139 9.22 12.95 -4.55
CA TYR A 139 8.33 14.07 -4.79
C TYR A 139 8.27 14.97 -3.56
N LEU A 140 8.37 16.28 -3.76
CA LEU A 140 8.26 17.25 -2.68
C LEU A 140 6.80 17.61 -2.41
N SER A 141 6.37 17.43 -1.16
CA SER A 141 5.04 17.85 -0.70
C SER A 141 5.03 19.33 -0.30
N LEU A 142 3.90 20.00 -0.52
CA LEU A 142 3.69 21.42 -0.22
C LEU A 142 2.48 21.60 0.68
N SER A 143 2.60 22.45 1.70
CA SER A 143 1.50 22.73 2.64
C SER A 143 1.56 24.16 3.20
N TYR A 144 0.39 24.70 3.59
CA TYR A 144 0.28 25.95 4.33
C TYR A 144 0.34 25.67 5.83
N GLY A 145 1.28 26.34 6.52
CA GLY A 145 1.55 26.11 7.92
C GLY A 145 2.07 24.71 8.18
N PHE A 146 3.24 24.62 8.80
CA PHE A 146 3.68 23.35 9.30
C PHE A 146 2.92 22.99 10.57
N ILE A 147 2.71 21.70 10.73
CA ILE A 147 2.33 21.08 11.99
C ILE A 147 3.58 20.34 12.43
N ASP A 148 4.09 20.56 13.64
CA ASP A 148 5.00 19.57 14.20
C ASP A 148 4.20 18.26 14.39
N ARG A 149 4.38 17.34 13.45
CA ARG A 149 3.76 16.01 13.46
C ARG A 149 4.61 15.01 14.23
N ASP A 150 5.69 15.47 14.87
CA ASP A 150 6.50 14.67 15.80
C ASP A 150 5.86 14.61 17.20
N VAL A 151 4.57 14.34 17.24
CA VAL A 151 3.79 14.21 18.47
C VAL A 151 2.99 12.92 18.46
N ASP A 152 2.59 12.46 19.64
CA ASP A 152 1.68 11.32 19.77
C ASP A 152 0.33 11.62 19.09
N ASP A 153 -0.33 10.58 18.59
CA ASP A 153 -1.54 10.70 17.75
C ASP A 153 -2.67 11.49 18.45
N ASP A 154 -2.82 11.29 19.76
CA ASP A 154 -3.83 11.98 20.57
C ASP A 154 -3.59 13.50 20.67
N MET A 155 -2.33 13.92 20.52
CA MET A 155 -1.93 15.33 20.53
C MET A 155 -1.95 15.94 19.13
N LEU A 156 -1.91 15.12 18.07
CA LEU A 156 -1.91 15.58 16.68
C LEU A 156 -3.22 16.29 16.28
N ALA A 157 -4.35 15.96 16.91
CA ALA A 157 -5.60 16.70 16.70
C ALA A 157 -5.60 18.09 17.37
N GLN A 158 -4.67 18.32 18.30
CA GLN A 158 -4.53 19.55 19.09
C GLN A 158 -3.33 20.40 18.64
N SER A 159 -2.47 19.87 17.77
CA SER A 159 -1.34 20.59 17.21
C SER A 159 -1.87 21.71 16.29
N SER A 160 -1.74 22.94 16.75
CA SER A 160 -2.02 24.13 15.95
C SER A 160 -0.94 24.33 14.90
N TYR A 161 -1.34 24.73 13.69
CA TYR A 161 -0.41 25.24 12.69
C TYR A 161 0.44 26.35 13.31
N GLU A 162 1.75 26.18 13.34
CA GLU A 162 2.64 27.20 13.90
C GLU A 162 2.66 28.45 13.01
N ASP A 163 2.42 28.29 11.70
CA ASP A 163 2.58 29.37 10.73
C ASP A 163 1.67 29.25 9.49
N THR A 164 0.35 29.42 9.65
CA THR A 164 -0.67 29.23 8.58
C THR A 164 -0.48 30.07 7.31
N LEU A 165 0.36 31.11 7.35
CA LEU A 165 0.57 32.04 6.24
C LEU A 165 1.78 31.68 5.38
N ASN A 166 2.63 30.76 5.83
CA ASN A 166 3.85 30.39 5.14
C ASN A 166 3.75 29.00 4.52
N ILE A 167 4.50 28.82 3.43
CA ILE A 167 4.54 27.58 2.67
C ILE A 167 5.69 26.72 3.20
N TYR A 168 5.43 25.43 3.37
CA TYR A 168 6.42 24.46 3.82
C TYR A 168 6.58 23.34 2.81
N ILE A 169 7.83 22.97 2.56
CA ILE A 169 8.24 21.83 1.74
C ILE A 169 8.50 20.64 2.67
N ASN A 170 7.89 19.48 2.37
CA ASN A 170 8.02 18.25 3.14
C ASN A 170 7.71 18.39 4.64
N ASN A 171 6.99 19.45 5.03
CA ASN A 171 6.79 19.83 6.42
C ASN A 171 8.13 19.94 7.21
N GLN A 172 9.24 20.18 6.50
CA GLN A 172 10.60 20.30 7.04
C GLN A 172 11.13 21.71 6.86
N SER A 173 10.91 22.30 5.68
CA SER A 173 11.58 23.54 5.29
C SER A 173 10.59 24.62 4.88
N LYS A 174 10.68 25.77 5.54
CA LYS A 174 9.88 26.97 5.19
C LYS A 174 10.40 27.58 3.90
N VAL A 175 9.52 27.92 2.97
CA VAL A 175 9.87 28.73 1.80
C VAL A 175 9.98 30.20 2.25
N LYS A 176 11.21 30.74 2.23
CA LYS A 176 11.52 32.10 2.67
C LYS A 176 11.31 33.12 1.53
N GLU A 177 11.70 32.77 0.30
CA GLU A 177 11.52 33.60 -0.89
C GLU A 177 11.11 32.74 -2.08
N LEU A 178 10.12 33.21 -2.83
CA LEU A 178 9.60 32.53 -4.01
C LEU A 178 10.32 33.03 -5.26
N ASP A 179 10.63 32.08 -6.13
CA ASP A 179 10.76 32.26 -7.56
C ASP A 179 11.72 33.36 -8.07
N HIS A 180 13.03 33.15 -7.88
CA HIS A 180 14.06 33.96 -8.55
C HIS A 180 14.45 33.34 -9.89
N GLN A 181 14.18 34.04 -10.99
CA GLN A 181 14.48 33.55 -12.34
C GLN A 181 15.95 33.77 -12.72
N THR A 182 16.58 32.72 -13.28
CA THR A 182 17.96 32.74 -13.80
C THR A 182 17.98 32.26 -15.27
N VAL A 183 19.15 32.24 -15.91
CA VAL A 183 19.30 31.77 -17.30
C VAL A 183 19.09 30.25 -17.45
N ASN A 184 19.40 29.50 -16.39
CA ASN A 184 19.35 28.03 -16.39
C ASN A 184 18.36 27.49 -15.35
N GLY A 185 17.31 28.26 -15.05
CA GLY A 185 16.17 27.79 -14.28
C GLY A 185 15.67 28.82 -13.27
N ARG A 186 15.42 28.36 -12.03
CA ARG A 186 14.81 29.16 -10.96
C ARG A 186 15.41 28.79 -9.61
N VAL A 187 15.52 29.76 -8.70
CA VAL A 187 16.00 29.57 -7.32
C VAL A 187 14.91 29.96 -6.34
N TYR A 188 14.62 29.07 -5.39
CA TYR A 188 13.72 29.30 -4.26
C TYR A 188 14.54 29.29 -2.98
N LYS A 189 14.39 30.31 -2.13
CA LYS A 189 15.09 30.36 -0.84
C LYS A 189 14.30 29.55 0.18
N VAL A 190 14.96 28.60 0.82
CA VAL A 190 14.33 27.75 1.84
C VAL A 190 15.04 27.88 3.19
N GLY A 191 14.30 27.71 4.27
CA GLY A 191 14.74 27.99 5.64
C GLY A 191 15.32 26.79 6.39
N SER A 192 15.41 25.63 5.75
CA SER A 192 15.98 24.39 6.31
C SER A 192 16.48 23.49 5.19
N VAL A 193 17.49 22.68 5.46
CA VAL A 193 17.95 21.64 4.52
C VAL A 193 16.89 20.53 4.45
N ILE A 194 16.36 20.27 3.25
CA ILE A 194 15.40 19.18 3.00
C ILE A 194 16.17 17.87 3.01
N ILE A 195 15.86 17.02 3.99
CA ILE A 195 16.54 15.73 4.16
C ILE A 195 15.76 14.69 3.34
N PRO A 196 16.41 13.99 2.38
CA PRO A 196 15.77 12.90 1.66
C PRO A 196 15.42 11.79 2.64
N LEU A 197 14.31 11.11 2.38
CA LEU A 197 13.94 9.94 3.15
C LEU A 197 14.80 8.74 2.71
N VAL A 198 16.05 8.70 3.18
CA VAL A 198 17.03 7.63 2.88
C VAL A 198 17.14 6.60 4.00
N GLU A 199 16.74 6.97 5.23
CA GLU A 199 16.83 6.08 6.37
C GLU A 199 15.80 4.96 6.25
N SER A 200 16.25 3.71 6.37
CA SER A 200 15.37 2.56 6.46
C SER A 200 14.56 2.59 7.75
N VAL A 201 13.57 1.70 7.86
CA VAL A 201 12.82 1.53 9.11
C VAL A 201 13.73 1.23 10.29
N VAL A 202 14.85 0.52 10.09
CA VAL A 202 15.82 0.23 11.17
C VAL A 202 16.60 1.49 11.54
N ASP A 203 17.11 2.21 10.55
CA ASP A 203 17.88 3.44 10.77
C ASP A 203 17.05 4.49 11.52
N LYS A 204 15.76 4.64 11.16
CA LYS A 204 14.82 5.53 11.86
C LYS A 204 14.61 5.11 13.33
N LEU A 205 14.51 3.82 13.62
CA LEU A 205 14.39 3.32 14.99
C LEU A 205 15.66 3.60 15.79
N GLU A 206 16.84 3.43 15.20
CA GLU A 206 18.13 3.71 15.83
C GLU A 206 18.31 5.20 16.14
N LEU A 207 18.07 6.07 15.16
CA LEU A 207 18.22 7.51 15.30
C LEU A 207 17.28 8.11 16.36
N SER A 208 16.10 7.54 16.56
CA SER A 208 15.16 8.00 17.58
C SER A 208 15.71 7.88 19.00
N GLY A 209 16.63 6.93 19.26
CA GLY A 209 17.14 6.63 20.60
C GLY A 209 16.15 6.05 21.60
N GLU A 210 14.87 5.90 21.23
CA GLU A 210 13.76 5.45 22.09
C GLU A 210 13.47 3.95 21.95
N HIS A 211 14.12 3.25 21.02
CA HIS A 211 13.82 1.86 20.65
C HIS A 211 15.03 0.93 20.84
N LYS A 212 15.88 1.16 21.85
CA LYS A 212 17.17 0.45 21.97
C LYS A 212 16.98 -1.05 22.12
N ILE A 213 16.00 -1.49 22.92
CA ILE A 213 15.74 -2.92 23.13
C ILE A 213 15.22 -3.57 21.84
N LEU A 214 14.33 -2.91 21.11
CA LEU A 214 13.78 -3.42 19.84
C LEU A 214 14.85 -3.47 18.74
N VAL A 215 15.69 -2.44 18.63
CA VAL A 215 16.83 -2.40 17.71
C VAL A 215 17.79 -3.55 18.01
N GLU A 216 18.15 -3.74 19.29
CA GLU A 216 19.02 -4.85 19.69
C GLU A 216 18.36 -6.20 19.33
N ALA A 217 17.05 -6.34 19.52
CA ALA A 217 16.30 -7.53 19.12
C ALA A 217 16.36 -7.79 17.60
N ILE A 218 16.18 -6.76 16.77
CA ILE A 218 16.30 -6.85 15.30
C ILE A 218 17.70 -7.31 14.89
N GLN A 219 18.73 -6.75 15.52
CA GLN A 219 20.12 -7.12 15.25
C GLN A 219 20.41 -8.58 15.64
N LYS A 220 20.03 -9.00 16.86
CA LYS A 220 20.32 -10.36 17.38
C LYS A 220 19.48 -11.46 16.72
N SER A 221 18.30 -11.13 16.22
CA SER A 221 17.47 -12.05 15.43
C SER A 221 17.97 -12.22 13.98
N GLY A 222 18.97 -11.44 13.55
CA GLY A 222 19.51 -11.53 12.18
C GLY A 222 18.58 -10.96 11.10
N LEU A 223 17.64 -10.09 11.49
CA LEU A 223 16.63 -9.52 10.58
C LEU A 223 16.99 -8.11 10.08
N ARG A 224 18.08 -7.52 10.58
CA ARG A 224 18.55 -6.18 10.17
C ARG A 224 18.70 -6.07 8.65
N ASP A 225 19.54 -6.90 8.04
CA ASP A 225 19.80 -6.87 6.60
C ASP A 225 18.52 -7.02 5.77
N MET A 226 17.56 -7.79 6.27
CA MET A 226 16.26 -7.90 5.62
C MET A 226 15.50 -6.57 5.67
N LEU A 227 15.41 -5.97 6.84
CA LEU A 227 14.66 -4.73 7.10
C LEU A 227 15.33 -3.47 6.55
N GLU A 228 16.60 -3.53 6.15
CA GLU A 228 17.30 -2.43 5.46
C GLU A 228 17.16 -2.50 3.93
N ARG A 229 16.72 -3.64 3.37
CA ARG A 229 16.51 -3.76 1.91
C ARG A 229 15.39 -2.83 1.44
N THR A 230 15.65 -2.14 0.33
CA THR A 230 14.72 -1.20 -0.32
C THR A 230 14.17 -1.75 -1.64
N ALA A 231 14.90 -2.64 -2.31
CA ALA A 231 14.47 -3.26 -3.56
C ALA A 231 15.16 -4.62 -3.82
N ASP A 232 14.54 -5.43 -4.69
CA ASP A 232 15.11 -6.63 -5.28
C ASP A 232 15.08 -6.52 -6.82
N THR A 233 16.10 -7.05 -7.49
CA THR A 233 16.22 -6.99 -8.95
C THR A 233 16.02 -8.38 -9.55
N ILE A 234 14.94 -8.54 -10.33
CA ILE A 234 14.63 -9.81 -10.99
C ILE A 234 15.06 -9.71 -12.47
N PRO A 235 16.04 -10.52 -12.92
CA PRO A 235 16.43 -10.58 -14.32
C PRO A 235 15.35 -11.28 -15.15
N GLN A 236 14.97 -10.67 -16.27
CA GLN A 236 14.04 -11.25 -17.24
C GLN A 236 14.78 -12.03 -18.32
N LEU A 237 14.07 -12.94 -19.00
CA LEU A 237 14.63 -13.78 -20.08
C LEU A 237 15.17 -12.96 -21.27
N ASP A 238 14.76 -11.71 -21.43
CA ASP A 238 15.20 -10.81 -22.50
C ASP A 238 16.44 -9.97 -22.13
N GLY A 239 16.98 -10.14 -20.91
CA GLY A 239 18.13 -9.39 -20.41
C GLY A 239 17.78 -8.06 -19.74
N SER A 240 16.49 -7.71 -19.61
CA SER A 240 16.04 -6.57 -18.80
C SER A 240 15.94 -6.95 -17.31
N TYR A 241 15.88 -5.95 -16.43
CA TYR A 241 15.67 -6.14 -14.99
C TYR A 241 14.35 -5.49 -14.57
N THR A 242 13.59 -6.16 -13.71
CA THR A 242 12.48 -5.54 -12.97
C THR A 242 12.92 -5.27 -11.55
N VAL A 243 12.79 -4.02 -11.12
CA VAL A 243 13.07 -3.60 -9.73
C VAL A 243 11.77 -3.76 -8.94
N ASN A 244 11.72 -4.75 -8.05
CA ASN A 244 10.63 -4.91 -7.11
C ASN A 244 10.95 -4.13 -5.83
N GLN A 245 10.18 -3.09 -5.55
CA GLN A 245 10.35 -2.29 -4.34
C GLN A 245 9.92 -3.13 -3.12
N ILE A 246 10.79 -3.19 -2.11
CA ILE A 246 10.50 -3.87 -0.85
C ILE A 246 10.06 -2.82 0.16
N ARG A 247 8.92 -3.06 0.81
CA ARG A 247 8.30 -2.15 1.78
C ARG A 247 7.89 -2.90 3.04
N TYR A 248 8.05 -2.27 4.19
CA TYR A 248 7.71 -2.81 5.50
C TYR A 248 6.88 -1.84 6.32
N THR A 249 6.05 -2.39 7.19
CA THR A 249 5.42 -1.64 8.27
C THR A 249 5.84 -2.25 9.59
N ILE A 250 6.46 -1.46 10.46
CA ILE A 250 6.94 -1.92 11.76
C ILE A 250 6.00 -1.41 12.85
N LEU A 251 5.46 -2.32 13.64
CA LEU A 251 4.84 -2.00 14.93
C LEU A 251 5.96 -1.89 15.96
N ALA A 252 6.29 -0.68 16.38
CA ALA A 252 7.46 -0.43 17.22
C ALA A 252 7.08 -0.25 18.69
N VAL A 253 7.71 -1.03 19.56
CA VAL A 253 7.62 -0.89 21.02
C VAL A 253 8.79 -0.05 21.49
N THR A 254 8.54 1.05 22.21
CA THR A 254 9.63 1.88 22.75
C THR A 254 10.14 1.29 24.08
N ASP A 255 11.34 1.68 24.47
CA ASP A 255 11.95 1.33 25.76
C ASP A 255 11.04 1.74 26.94
N LYS A 256 10.23 2.80 26.80
CA LYS A 256 9.23 3.20 27.81
C LYS A 256 8.19 2.11 28.05
N GLN A 257 7.67 1.47 26.99
CA GLN A 257 6.69 0.38 27.13
C GLN A 257 7.34 -0.90 27.68
N TYR A 258 8.57 -1.22 27.27
CA TYR A 258 9.30 -2.35 27.86
C TYR A 258 9.55 -2.15 29.36
N ASN A 259 10.05 -0.98 29.75
CA ASN A 259 10.32 -0.66 31.15
C ASN A 259 9.06 -0.68 32.02
N ALA A 260 7.90 -0.30 31.45
CA ALA A 260 6.61 -0.37 32.15
C ALA A 260 6.20 -1.83 32.50
N GLN A 261 6.68 -2.81 31.72
CA GLN A 261 6.53 -4.25 31.99
C GLN A 261 7.72 -4.85 32.77
N GLY A 262 8.64 -4.00 33.25
CA GLY A 262 9.82 -4.44 33.99
C GLY A 262 10.92 -5.06 33.12
N ILE A 263 10.89 -4.82 31.80
CA ILE A 263 11.88 -5.30 30.82
C ILE A 263 12.86 -4.17 30.51
N ASN A 264 14.12 -4.31 30.90
CA ASN A 264 15.16 -3.29 30.76
C ASN A 264 16.28 -3.70 29.79
N ASN A 265 16.29 -4.96 29.36
CA ASN A 265 17.32 -5.54 28.49
C ASN A 265 16.76 -6.73 27.69
N LEU A 266 17.56 -7.22 26.75
CA LEU A 266 17.18 -8.29 25.84
C LEU A 266 16.93 -9.64 26.54
N ASP A 267 17.67 -9.95 27.61
CA ASP A 267 17.51 -11.21 28.35
C ASP A 267 16.16 -11.24 29.10
N GLU A 268 15.79 -10.12 29.74
CA GLU A 268 14.48 -9.94 30.36
C GLU A 268 13.35 -10.03 29.33
N LEU A 269 13.55 -9.47 28.13
CA LEU A 269 12.60 -9.61 27.03
C LEU A 269 12.44 -11.08 26.62
N CYS A 270 13.54 -11.82 26.42
CA CYS A 270 13.47 -13.23 26.05
C CYS A 270 12.76 -14.09 27.11
N ASN A 271 12.99 -13.80 28.40
CA ASN A 271 12.31 -14.48 29.49
C ASN A 271 10.80 -14.17 29.53
N TYR A 272 10.44 -12.90 29.33
CA TYR A 272 9.03 -12.50 29.20
C TYR A 272 8.36 -13.25 28.05
N LEU A 273 8.98 -13.21 26.86
CA LEU A 273 8.44 -13.86 25.66
C LEU A 273 8.34 -15.37 25.78
N LYS A 274 9.25 -16.02 26.52
CA LYS A 274 9.18 -17.46 26.74
C LYS A 274 7.95 -17.88 27.56
N ALA A 275 7.46 -16.99 28.43
CA ALA A 275 6.24 -17.22 29.20
C ALA A 275 4.96 -17.00 28.37
N THR A 276 5.02 -16.19 27.31
CA THR A 276 3.85 -15.80 26.50
C THR A 276 3.77 -16.50 25.14
N ASP A 277 4.88 -16.99 24.58
CA ASP A 277 4.94 -17.73 23.31
C ASP A 277 5.31 -19.20 23.57
N GLU A 278 4.28 -20.06 23.64
CA GLU A 278 4.46 -21.50 23.88
C GLU A 278 5.32 -22.17 22.80
N ALA A 279 5.20 -21.74 21.54
CA ALA A 279 5.93 -22.30 20.41
C ALA A 279 7.40 -21.85 20.36
N GLY A 280 7.74 -20.74 21.02
CA GLY A 280 9.08 -20.18 21.02
C GLY A 280 10.07 -20.93 21.91
N ARG A 281 11.32 -21.01 21.46
CA ARG A 281 12.45 -21.63 22.16
C ARG A 281 13.44 -20.58 22.64
N ILE A 282 14.16 -20.86 23.72
CA ILE A 282 15.25 -19.99 24.23
C ILE A 282 16.62 -20.69 24.22
N ASP A 283 16.62 -22.00 24.01
CA ASP A 283 17.81 -22.88 24.00
C ASP A 283 18.43 -23.04 22.59
N VAL A 284 18.06 -22.17 21.67
CA VAL A 284 18.55 -22.13 20.27
C VAL A 284 19.14 -20.73 19.99
N PRO A 285 19.95 -20.55 18.93
CA PRO A 285 20.46 -19.23 18.58
C PRO A 285 19.34 -18.20 18.37
N MET A 286 19.56 -16.94 18.77
CA MET A 286 18.54 -15.88 18.65
C MET A 286 18.06 -15.61 17.21
N SER A 287 18.87 -15.97 16.21
CA SER A 287 18.55 -15.87 14.78
C SER A 287 17.83 -17.09 14.21
N ASP A 288 17.61 -18.14 15.01
CA ASP A 288 16.86 -19.32 14.60
C ASP A 288 15.36 -19.00 14.55
N SER A 289 14.65 -19.51 13.53
CA SER A 289 13.24 -19.19 13.32
C SER A 289 12.30 -19.68 14.44
N SER A 290 12.77 -20.63 15.25
CA SER A 290 12.05 -21.13 16.43
C SER A 290 12.36 -20.33 17.70
N HIS A 291 13.34 -19.42 17.70
CA HIS A 291 13.69 -18.62 18.88
C HIS A 291 12.59 -17.60 19.22
N VAL A 292 12.29 -17.41 20.51
CA VAL A 292 11.28 -16.43 20.98
C VAL A 292 11.53 -15.03 20.43
N LEU A 293 12.79 -14.60 20.39
CA LEU A 293 13.19 -13.28 19.88
C LEU A 293 12.97 -13.14 18.37
N PHE A 294 13.36 -14.14 17.57
CA PHE A 294 13.14 -14.11 16.13
C PHE A 294 11.65 -14.05 15.80
N ARG A 295 10.85 -14.86 16.50
CA ARG A 295 9.39 -14.92 16.35
C ARG A 295 8.75 -13.58 16.71
N TYR A 296 9.15 -13.02 17.86
CA TYR A 296 8.68 -11.72 18.32
C TYR A 296 8.98 -10.61 17.31
N VAL A 297 10.22 -10.48 16.84
CA VAL A 297 10.57 -9.42 15.87
C VAL A 297 9.78 -9.61 14.57
N ASN A 298 9.68 -10.83 14.02
CA ASN A 298 8.89 -11.08 12.82
C ASN A 298 7.40 -10.77 12.99
N TYR A 299 6.84 -10.99 14.18
CA TYR A 299 5.44 -10.68 14.47
C TYR A 299 5.14 -9.17 14.40
N HIS A 300 6.14 -8.31 14.64
CA HIS A 300 6.01 -6.85 14.57
C HIS A 300 6.19 -6.28 13.15
N ILE A 301 6.50 -7.13 12.17
CA ILE A 301 6.73 -6.73 10.78
C ILE A 301 5.47 -7.06 9.98
N LEU A 302 4.96 -6.12 9.20
CA LEU A 302 3.98 -6.37 8.15
C LEU A 302 4.64 -6.10 6.80
N SER A 303 4.32 -6.92 5.79
CA SER A 303 4.81 -6.74 4.43
C SER A 303 3.98 -5.67 3.70
N GLY A 304 4.63 -4.62 3.21
CA GLY A 304 3.97 -3.45 2.61
C GLY A 304 4.15 -2.18 3.46
N ALA A 305 3.98 -1.02 2.84
CA ALA A 305 4.01 0.27 3.52
C ALA A 305 2.56 0.71 3.78
N TYR A 306 2.05 0.40 4.97
CA TYR A 306 0.69 0.71 5.37
C TYR A 306 0.66 1.94 6.28
N THR A 307 -0.15 2.94 5.93
CA THR A 307 -0.49 4.02 6.86
C THR A 307 -1.46 3.51 7.93
N LYS A 308 -1.65 4.25 9.03
CA LYS A 308 -2.62 3.91 10.07
C LYS A 308 -4.02 3.80 9.48
N GLU A 309 -4.38 4.71 8.59
CA GLU A 309 -5.68 4.74 7.91
C GLU A 309 -5.90 3.43 7.13
N GLU A 310 -4.88 2.97 6.41
CA GLU A 310 -4.92 1.69 5.71
C GLU A 310 -4.96 0.50 6.67
N LEU A 311 -4.26 0.54 7.81
CA LEU A 311 -4.28 -0.52 8.81
C LEU A 311 -5.63 -0.64 9.53
N VAL A 312 -6.32 0.48 9.78
CA VAL A 312 -7.57 0.49 10.57
C VAL A 312 -8.82 0.45 9.70
N PHE A 313 -8.71 0.69 8.39
CA PHE A 313 -9.85 0.73 7.48
C PHE A 313 -10.56 -0.62 7.39
N THR A 314 -11.87 -0.58 7.66
CA THR A 314 -12.84 -1.65 7.42
C THR A 314 -14.06 -1.08 6.70
N ALA A 315 -14.74 -1.90 5.90
CA ALA A 315 -15.94 -1.49 5.17
C ALA A 315 -17.15 -1.28 6.11
N VAL A 316 -17.18 -2.01 7.23
CA VAL A 316 -18.20 -1.90 8.28
C VAL A 316 -17.50 -1.52 9.59
N GLU A 317 -18.05 -0.53 10.28
CA GLU A 317 -17.55 -0.10 11.59
C GLU A 317 -17.64 -1.25 12.60
N GLY A 318 -16.58 -1.45 13.37
CA GLY A 318 -16.50 -2.54 14.34
C GLY A 318 -16.05 -3.89 13.76
N ASP A 319 -15.85 -4.05 12.46
CA ASP A 319 -15.26 -5.28 11.90
C ASP A 319 -13.80 -5.45 12.37
N LYS A 320 -13.37 -6.71 12.49
CA LYS A 320 -11.97 -7.06 12.73
C LYS A 320 -11.26 -7.15 11.40
N LYS A 321 -10.26 -6.31 11.18
CA LYS A 321 -9.29 -6.49 10.11
C LYS A 321 -8.26 -7.53 10.52
N VAL A 322 -7.94 -8.46 9.63
CA VAL A 322 -6.90 -9.46 9.81
C VAL A 322 -5.75 -9.14 8.87
N LEU A 323 -4.53 -9.11 9.40
CA LEU A 323 -3.30 -8.80 8.69
C LEU A 323 -2.30 -9.94 8.92
N ASP A 324 -1.65 -10.39 7.85
CA ASP A 324 -0.56 -11.35 7.97
C ASP A 324 0.66 -10.66 8.58
N SER A 325 1.24 -11.25 9.62
CA SER A 325 2.52 -10.79 10.16
C SER A 325 3.69 -11.38 9.37
N GLY A 326 4.89 -10.84 9.55
CA GLY A 326 6.13 -11.39 9.01
C GLY A 326 6.46 -12.75 9.61
N LEU A 327 5.87 -13.08 10.76
CA LEU A 327 5.93 -14.42 11.32
C LEU A 327 4.92 -15.32 10.60
N ALA A 328 5.44 -16.25 9.81
CA ALA A 328 4.62 -17.17 9.04
C ALA A 328 3.57 -17.86 9.93
N ASN A 329 2.33 -17.89 9.44
CA ASN A 329 1.16 -18.49 10.09
C ASN A 329 0.67 -17.80 11.37
N GLU A 330 1.13 -16.58 11.65
CA GLU A 330 0.63 -15.75 12.74
C GLU A 330 0.08 -14.43 12.17
N ILE A 331 -1.04 -13.98 12.76
CA ILE A 331 -1.79 -12.81 12.29
C ILE A 331 -1.85 -11.73 13.35
N ILE A 332 -2.01 -10.50 12.88
CA ILE A 332 -2.40 -9.36 13.69
C ILE A 332 -3.84 -9.00 13.36
N THR A 333 -4.63 -8.74 14.39
CA THR A 333 -5.99 -8.24 14.22
C THR A 333 -6.08 -6.79 14.65
N ILE A 334 -6.80 -5.96 13.91
CA ILE A 334 -7.07 -4.57 14.27
C ILE A 334 -8.57 -4.36 14.24
N GLN A 335 -9.12 -3.81 15.31
CA GLN A 335 -10.55 -3.51 15.43
C GLN A 335 -10.72 -2.09 15.92
N THR A 336 -11.49 -1.28 15.19
CA THR A 336 -11.84 0.09 15.60
C THR A 336 -13.23 0.10 16.19
N LEU A 337 -13.37 0.57 17.42
CA LEU A 337 -14.63 0.75 18.13
C LEU A 337 -14.64 2.12 18.78
N ASP A 338 -15.72 2.88 18.58
CA ASP A 338 -15.89 4.23 19.13
C ASP A 338 -14.69 5.15 18.83
N GLY A 339 -14.10 5.01 17.63
CA GLY A 339 -12.93 5.77 17.18
C GLY A 339 -11.58 5.30 17.73
N ILE A 340 -11.54 4.28 18.58
CA ILE A 340 -10.31 3.72 19.15
C ILE A 340 -9.93 2.44 18.41
N SER A 341 -8.76 2.44 17.77
CA SER A 341 -8.21 1.28 17.07
C SER A 341 -7.35 0.42 18.00
N VAL A 342 -7.79 -0.81 18.25
CA VAL A 342 -7.14 -1.77 19.14
C VAL A 342 -6.52 -2.90 18.33
N ILE A 343 -5.24 -3.16 18.58
CA ILE A 343 -4.46 -4.26 18.03
C ILE A 343 -4.66 -5.49 18.94
N ASN A 344 -4.92 -6.65 18.34
CA ASN A 344 -5.12 -7.94 19.00
C ASN A 344 -6.19 -7.92 20.09
N ARG A 345 -7.33 -7.27 19.81
CA ARG A 345 -8.46 -7.22 20.74
C ARG A 345 -8.94 -8.63 21.10
N GLY A 346 -8.74 -9.00 22.36
CA GLY A 346 -8.97 -10.35 22.90
C GLY A 346 -7.74 -10.98 23.54
N SER A 347 -6.54 -10.46 23.24
CA SER A 347 -5.30 -10.77 23.97
C SER A 347 -5.20 -9.97 25.27
N GLU A 348 -4.53 -10.53 26.29
CA GLU A 348 -4.16 -9.79 27.51
C GLU A 348 -3.20 -8.64 27.21
N ASP A 349 -2.37 -8.79 26.17
CA ASP A 349 -1.40 -7.80 25.71
C ASP A 349 -1.93 -6.91 24.56
N SER A 350 -3.26 -6.83 24.39
CA SER A 350 -3.85 -5.94 23.38
C SER A 350 -3.42 -4.48 23.63
N CYS A 351 -3.19 -3.72 22.55
CA CYS A 351 -2.70 -2.35 22.67
C CYS A 351 -3.26 -1.43 21.58
N THR A 352 -2.99 -0.13 21.69
CA THR A 352 -3.37 0.89 20.71
C THR A 352 -2.13 1.49 20.06
N PHE A 353 -2.34 2.22 18.98
CA PHE A 353 -1.32 3.10 18.41
C PHE A 353 -1.07 4.28 19.36
N VAL A 354 0.20 4.59 19.60
CA VAL A 354 0.66 5.78 20.34
C VAL A 354 1.02 6.89 19.37
N ARG A 355 1.80 6.52 18.34
CA ARG A 355 2.19 7.43 17.27
C ARG A 355 2.27 6.67 15.96
N SER A 356 1.67 7.22 14.91
CA SER A 356 1.55 6.54 13.63
C SER A 356 2.19 7.29 12.48
N ASN A 357 2.32 6.60 11.34
CA ASN A 357 2.74 7.18 10.06
C ASN A 357 4.13 7.82 10.09
N ILE A 358 5.07 7.28 10.88
CA ILE A 358 6.47 7.73 10.85
C ILE A 358 7.11 7.17 9.59
N PRO A 359 7.50 8.01 8.61
CA PRO A 359 7.95 7.53 7.31
C PRO A 359 9.42 7.07 7.35
N ALA A 360 9.73 6.07 6.54
CA ALA A 360 11.07 5.56 6.25
C ALA A 360 11.22 5.24 4.75
N CYS A 361 12.45 5.15 4.25
CA CYS A 361 12.73 4.97 2.82
C CYS A 361 12.12 3.69 2.25
N ASN A 362 11.92 2.68 3.11
CA ASN A 362 11.31 1.39 2.81
C ASN A 362 10.04 1.12 3.63
N GLY A 363 9.31 2.15 4.07
CA GLY A 363 7.92 2.00 4.54
C GLY A 363 7.55 2.86 5.75
N TYR A 364 6.82 2.31 6.72
CA TYR A 364 6.29 3.06 7.87
C TYR A 364 6.58 2.41 9.21
N ILE A 365 6.72 3.23 10.24
CA ILE A 365 6.79 2.82 11.64
C ILE A 365 5.55 3.35 12.37
N HIS A 366 4.91 2.48 13.15
CA HIS A 366 3.83 2.85 14.07
C HIS A 366 4.23 2.44 15.48
N ARG A 367 4.35 3.40 16.38
CA ARG A 367 4.61 3.14 17.80
C ARG A 367 3.35 2.61 18.47
N ILE A 368 3.50 1.56 19.26
CA ILE A 368 2.39 0.88 19.94
C ILE A 368 2.49 0.99 21.46
N GLY A 369 1.33 0.88 22.13
CA GLY A 369 1.15 1.22 23.54
C GLY A 369 1.59 0.17 24.56
N SER A 370 1.95 -1.04 24.13
CA SER A 370 2.40 -2.12 25.01
C SER A 370 3.38 -3.04 24.28
N VAL A 371 4.06 -3.90 25.05
CA VAL A 371 4.75 -5.07 24.51
C VAL A 371 3.70 -5.97 23.85
N LEU A 372 3.92 -6.38 22.60
CA LEU A 372 2.96 -7.16 21.80
C LEU A 372 3.53 -8.57 21.51
N PRO A 373 3.50 -9.50 22.48
CA PRO A 373 3.97 -10.87 22.25
C PRO A 373 3.17 -11.56 21.14
N VAL A 374 3.76 -12.63 20.60
CA VAL A 374 3.12 -13.45 19.56
C VAL A 374 1.79 -13.99 20.11
N TRP A 375 0.70 -13.60 19.47
CA TRP A 375 -0.63 -14.02 19.87
C TRP A 375 -1.38 -14.59 18.68
N CYS A 376 -2.04 -15.73 18.92
CA CYS A 376 -2.94 -16.35 17.96
C CYS A 376 -4.35 -16.29 18.54
N PRO A 377 -5.32 -15.69 17.84
CA PRO A 377 -6.71 -15.69 18.30
C PRO A 377 -7.28 -17.11 18.40
N GLU A 378 -8.32 -17.29 19.22
CA GLU A 378 -9.11 -18.52 19.22
C GLU A 378 -9.80 -18.72 17.85
N PRO A 379 -9.81 -19.94 17.29
CA PRO A 379 -10.61 -20.29 16.11
C PRO A 379 -12.07 -19.88 16.27
N THR A 380 -12.58 -19.09 15.32
CA THR A 380 -13.99 -18.69 15.28
C THR A 380 -14.72 -19.29 14.07
N VAL A 381 -16.05 -19.29 14.13
CA VAL A 381 -16.87 -19.71 12.98
C VAL A 381 -16.69 -18.72 11.85
N VAL A 382 -16.21 -19.21 10.70
CA VAL A 382 -16.07 -18.41 9.49
C VAL A 382 -17.17 -18.80 8.51
N ILE A 383 -17.99 -17.84 8.11
CA ILE A 383 -18.97 -17.97 7.03
C ILE A 383 -18.40 -17.22 5.84
N TRP A 384 -18.08 -17.95 4.78
CA TRP A 384 -17.46 -17.42 3.57
C TRP A 384 -18.42 -17.52 2.38
N ASP A 385 -19.04 -16.39 2.06
CA ASP A 385 -19.86 -16.20 0.86
C ASP A 385 -18.95 -15.99 -0.36
N PHE A 386 -19.17 -16.77 -1.43
CA PHE A 386 -18.38 -16.72 -2.65
C PHE A 386 -18.53 -15.41 -3.45
N CYS A 387 -19.62 -14.69 -3.25
CA CYS A 387 -19.93 -13.43 -3.91
C CYS A 387 -19.55 -12.21 -3.07
N ASN A 388 -19.16 -12.40 -1.79
CA ASN A 388 -18.74 -11.32 -0.90
C ASN A 388 -17.24 -10.99 -1.06
N SER A 389 -16.85 -10.60 -2.28
CA SER A 389 -15.50 -10.12 -2.59
C SER A 389 -15.57 -8.71 -3.20
N SER A 390 -14.54 -7.89 -2.98
CA SER A 390 -14.55 -6.47 -3.34
C SER A 390 -14.77 -6.23 -4.85
N ASP A 391 -14.19 -7.08 -5.68
CA ASP A 391 -14.37 -7.07 -7.14
C ASP A 391 -15.80 -7.43 -7.56
N ILE A 392 -16.40 -8.49 -7.00
CA ILE A 392 -17.78 -8.90 -7.31
C ILE A 392 -18.77 -7.84 -6.82
N ILE A 393 -18.60 -7.33 -5.60
CA ILE A 393 -19.44 -6.26 -5.04
C ILE A 393 -19.40 -5.03 -5.95
N SER A 394 -18.21 -4.64 -6.41
CA SER A 394 -18.04 -3.50 -7.32
C SER A 394 -18.77 -3.71 -8.66
N ILE A 395 -18.63 -4.90 -9.26
CA ILE A 395 -19.33 -5.26 -10.51
C ILE A 395 -20.85 -5.21 -10.33
N VAL A 396 -21.36 -5.84 -9.27
CA VAL A 396 -22.80 -5.94 -8.98
C VAL A 396 -23.40 -4.57 -8.69
N ASN A 397 -22.70 -3.72 -7.92
CA ASN A 397 -23.17 -2.37 -7.63
C ASN A 397 -23.08 -1.45 -8.85
N THR A 398 -22.06 -1.60 -9.69
CA THR A 398 -21.98 -0.86 -10.97
C THR A 398 -23.12 -1.25 -11.90
N TYR A 399 -23.45 -2.55 -11.97
CA TYR A 399 -24.63 -3.03 -12.68
C TYR A 399 -25.91 -2.44 -12.09
N GLY A 400 -26.06 -2.46 -10.78
CA GLY A 400 -27.22 -1.88 -10.08
C GLY A 400 -27.39 -0.39 -10.37
N ALA A 401 -26.31 0.38 -10.30
CA ALA A 401 -26.33 1.82 -10.59
C ALA A 401 -26.76 2.11 -12.04
N LYS A 402 -26.22 1.41 -13.04
CA LYS A 402 -26.60 1.60 -14.45
C LYS A 402 -28.06 1.21 -14.72
N ASN A 403 -28.62 0.28 -13.95
CA ASN A 403 -29.99 -0.21 -14.12
C ASN A 403 -31.00 0.41 -13.15
N ASN A 404 -30.63 1.46 -12.41
CA ASN A 404 -31.47 2.14 -11.41
C ASN A 404 -31.95 1.22 -10.26
N LEU A 405 -31.12 0.26 -9.86
CA LEU A 405 -31.35 -0.68 -8.74
C LEU A 405 -30.54 -0.31 -7.48
N GLY A 406 -29.75 0.77 -7.54
CA GLY A 406 -28.89 1.22 -6.45
C GLY A 406 -27.73 0.26 -6.16
N ASN A 407 -27.32 0.17 -4.89
CA ASN A 407 -26.26 -0.71 -4.41
C ASN A 407 -26.76 -2.16 -4.31
N LEU A 408 -27.01 -2.78 -5.47
CA LEU A 408 -27.72 -4.05 -5.62
C LEU A 408 -27.22 -5.17 -4.69
N PHE A 409 -25.92 -5.23 -4.38
CA PHE A 409 -25.38 -6.23 -3.47
C PHE A 409 -26.01 -6.15 -2.07
N SER A 410 -26.04 -4.95 -1.47
CA SER A 410 -26.54 -4.72 -0.10
C SER A 410 -27.99 -4.21 -0.04
N SER A 411 -28.58 -3.80 -1.16
CA SER A 411 -29.99 -3.40 -1.21
C SER A 411 -30.92 -4.52 -0.69
N PRO A 412 -32.02 -4.17 0.01
CA PRO A 412 -33.04 -5.13 0.42
C PRO A 412 -33.55 -5.94 -0.78
N VAL A 413 -33.97 -7.18 -0.53
CA VAL A 413 -34.63 -7.99 -1.55
C VAL A 413 -35.95 -7.34 -1.97
N ASP A 414 -36.26 -7.43 -3.25
CA ASP A 414 -37.53 -7.01 -3.83
C ASP A 414 -38.16 -8.16 -4.63
N ASN A 415 -39.23 -7.90 -5.37
CA ASN A 415 -39.90 -8.94 -6.15
C ASN A 415 -39.10 -9.41 -7.39
N GLY A 416 -37.94 -8.80 -7.67
CA GLY A 416 -37.06 -9.09 -8.78
C GLY A 416 -36.01 -10.15 -8.46
N GLU A 417 -35.62 -10.90 -9.49
CA GLU A 417 -34.45 -11.76 -9.47
C GLU A 417 -33.45 -11.21 -10.49
N TYR A 418 -32.22 -10.95 -10.06
CA TYR A 418 -31.21 -10.29 -10.89
C TYR A 418 -30.01 -11.20 -11.08
N GLN A 419 -29.66 -11.46 -12.34
CA GLN A 419 -28.53 -12.32 -12.71
C GLN A 419 -27.47 -11.52 -13.45
N ILE A 420 -26.24 -11.58 -12.95
CA ILE A 420 -25.09 -10.88 -13.51
C ILE A 420 -24.03 -11.92 -13.89
N ASP A 421 -23.52 -11.83 -15.11
CA ASP A 421 -22.46 -12.71 -15.59
C ASP A 421 -21.10 -12.24 -15.04
N LEU A 422 -20.36 -13.16 -14.42
CA LEU A 422 -19.03 -12.91 -13.86
C LEU A 422 -17.93 -13.65 -14.66
N SER A 423 -18.28 -14.36 -15.73
CA SER A 423 -17.35 -15.24 -16.44
C SER A 423 -16.39 -14.51 -17.39
N SER A 424 -16.67 -13.27 -17.76
CA SER A 424 -15.78 -12.48 -18.61
C SER A 424 -15.77 -11.02 -18.21
N THR A 425 -14.70 -10.30 -18.57
CA THR A 425 -14.66 -8.84 -18.49
C THR A 425 -15.88 -8.24 -19.17
N SER A 426 -16.56 -7.36 -18.45
CA SER A 426 -17.76 -6.66 -18.91
C SER A 426 -17.59 -5.14 -18.73
N GLU A 427 -18.56 -4.38 -19.20
CA GLU A 427 -18.65 -2.92 -18.95
C GLU A 427 -18.85 -2.56 -17.47
N TYR A 428 -19.05 -3.56 -16.60
CA TYR A 428 -19.21 -3.41 -15.15
C TYR A 428 -17.93 -3.78 -14.38
N GLY A 429 -16.92 -4.35 -15.04
CA GLY A 429 -15.65 -4.76 -14.45
C GLY A 429 -15.25 -6.21 -14.79
N THR A 430 -14.20 -6.68 -14.12
CA THR A 430 -13.62 -8.03 -14.25
C THR A 430 -13.52 -8.67 -12.87
N ALA A 431 -14.06 -9.87 -12.72
CA ALA A 431 -13.91 -10.64 -11.49
C ALA A 431 -12.53 -11.32 -11.46
N ASN A 432 -11.78 -11.10 -10.39
CA ASN A 432 -10.43 -11.62 -10.14
C ASN A 432 -10.35 -12.50 -8.88
N SER A 433 -11.43 -12.59 -8.10
CA SER A 433 -11.55 -13.38 -6.86
C SER A 433 -11.57 -14.90 -7.07
N PHE A 434 -11.69 -15.37 -8.32
CA PHE A 434 -11.69 -16.78 -8.66
C PHE A 434 -11.06 -17.05 -10.03
N ILE A 435 -10.63 -18.29 -10.24
CA ILE A 435 -10.19 -18.82 -11.54
C ILE A 435 -11.10 -19.98 -11.91
N TYR A 436 -11.51 -20.08 -13.16
CA TYR A 436 -12.35 -21.19 -13.59
C TYR A 436 -11.93 -21.77 -14.94
N LYS A 437 -12.34 -23.02 -15.17
CA LYS A 437 -12.25 -23.70 -16.46
C LYS A 437 -13.61 -24.28 -16.84
N LYS A 438 -14.09 -23.87 -18.00
CA LYS A 438 -15.29 -24.41 -18.63
C LYS A 438 -14.95 -25.58 -19.55
N THR A 439 -15.70 -26.67 -19.45
CA THR A 439 -15.53 -27.89 -20.26
C THR A 439 -16.87 -28.36 -20.82
N SER A 440 -17.22 -27.85 -22.01
CA SER A 440 -18.40 -28.29 -22.78
C SER A 440 -19.70 -28.46 -21.98
N PRO A 441 -20.16 -27.46 -21.20
CA PRO A 441 -21.45 -27.54 -20.53
C PRO A 441 -22.60 -27.56 -21.53
N LYS A 442 -23.67 -28.31 -21.20
CA LYS A 442 -24.87 -28.37 -22.05
C LYS A 442 -25.84 -27.23 -21.81
N SER A 443 -25.93 -26.78 -20.57
CA SER A 443 -26.84 -25.71 -20.16
C SER A 443 -26.43 -24.38 -20.78
N LYS A 444 -27.43 -23.54 -21.10
CA LYS A 444 -27.24 -22.18 -21.62
C LYS A 444 -27.14 -21.11 -20.52
N LYS A 445 -27.20 -21.52 -19.25
CA LYS A 445 -27.02 -20.62 -18.10
C LYS A 445 -25.60 -20.06 -18.06
N GLN A 446 -25.44 -18.94 -17.36
CA GLN A 446 -24.16 -18.26 -17.16
C GLN A 446 -23.11 -19.23 -16.64
N THR A 447 -21.87 -19.09 -17.13
CA THR A 447 -20.79 -20.02 -16.79
C THR A 447 -20.42 -19.88 -15.31
N VAL A 448 -20.21 -18.64 -14.88
CA VAL A 448 -20.11 -18.20 -13.48
C VAL A 448 -20.90 -16.91 -13.39
N GLY A 449 -21.77 -16.77 -12.40
CA GLY A 449 -22.60 -15.57 -12.27
C GLY A 449 -23.07 -15.30 -10.85
N PHE A 450 -23.41 -14.05 -10.58
CA PHE A 450 -24.08 -13.61 -9.36
C PHE A 450 -25.58 -13.66 -9.55
N LEU A 451 -26.31 -14.17 -8.55
CA LEU A 451 -27.76 -14.19 -8.51
C LEU A 451 -28.25 -13.47 -7.26
N LYS A 452 -28.89 -12.30 -7.42
CA LYS A 452 -29.69 -11.69 -6.35
C LYS A 452 -31.02 -12.44 -6.25
N THR A 453 -31.32 -12.97 -5.07
CA THR A 453 -32.57 -13.69 -4.85
C THR A 453 -33.74 -12.72 -4.68
N LYS A 454 -34.92 -13.11 -5.16
CA LYS A 454 -36.16 -12.36 -4.93
C LYS A 454 -36.70 -12.57 -3.52
N MET A 455 -37.46 -11.59 -3.06
CA MET A 455 -38.20 -11.58 -1.81
C MET A 455 -39.13 -12.79 -1.70
N ASN A 456 -39.15 -13.39 -0.52
CA ASN A 456 -40.16 -14.37 -0.17
C ASN A 456 -41.47 -13.68 0.20
N THR A 457 -42.55 -13.99 -0.52
CA THR A 457 -43.89 -13.44 -0.27
C THR A 457 -44.74 -14.34 0.65
N ASP A 458 -44.22 -15.49 1.06
CA ASP A 458 -44.89 -16.37 2.03
C ASP A 458 -44.55 -15.92 3.46
N GLU A 459 -45.48 -15.16 4.06
CA GLU A 459 -45.38 -14.61 5.42
C GLU A 459 -45.29 -15.70 6.52
N THR A 460 -45.54 -16.97 6.19
CA THR A 460 -45.43 -18.07 7.16
C THR A 460 -44.00 -18.56 7.36
N LEU A 461 -43.07 -18.17 6.49
CA LEU A 461 -41.68 -18.59 6.53
C LEU A 461 -40.80 -17.48 7.12
N PRO A 462 -39.82 -17.80 7.97
CA PRO A 462 -39.01 -16.80 8.69
C PRO A 462 -37.84 -16.23 7.86
N TYR A 463 -37.84 -16.41 6.54
CA TYR A 463 -36.74 -16.06 5.66
C TYR A 463 -37.12 -14.90 4.74
N GLU A 464 -36.19 -13.96 4.51
CA GLU A 464 -36.43 -12.76 3.68
C GLU A 464 -36.53 -13.06 2.19
N ASN A 465 -35.80 -14.08 1.71
CA ASN A 465 -35.72 -14.43 0.30
C ASN A 465 -36.17 -15.86 0.01
N THR A 466 -36.59 -16.10 -1.23
CA THR A 466 -37.22 -17.36 -1.66
C THR A 466 -36.38 -18.61 -1.53
N MET A 467 -35.05 -18.48 -1.38
CA MET A 467 -34.14 -19.60 -1.25
C MET A 467 -33.54 -19.71 0.15
N ASN A 468 -33.90 -18.81 1.09
CA ASN A 468 -33.20 -18.66 2.37
C ASN A 468 -31.68 -18.51 2.20
N ALA A 469 -31.26 -17.79 1.16
CA ALA A 469 -29.86 -17.57 0.84
C ALA A 469 -29.23 -16.53 1.77
N TYR A 470 -28.02 -16.81 2.25
CA TYR A 470 -27.24 -15.85 3.02
C TYR A 470 -26.90 -14.63 2.17
N MET A 471 -26.88 -13.45 2.80
CA MET A 471 -26.69 -12.15 2.13
C MET A 471 -27.59 -11.94 0.90
N ASN A 472 -28.73 -12.64 0.82
CA ASN A 472 -29.73 -12.55 -0.23
C ASN A 472 -29.18 -12.78 -1.65
N ASN A 473 -28.11 -13.58 -1.77
CA ASN A 473 -27.46 -13.83 -3.05
C ASN A 473 -26.93 -15.27 -3.16
N LEU A 474 -26.65 -15.72 -4.39
CA LEU A 474 -26.10 -17.03 -4.70
C LEU A 474 -25.11 -16.92 -5.86
N MET A 475 -24.05 -17.73 -5.84
CA MET A 475 -23.20 -17.96 -6.99
C MET A 475 -23.78 -19.04 -7.90
N THR A 476 -23.95 -18.70 -9.18
CA THR A 476 -24.42 -19.63 -10.22
C THR A 476 -23.24 -20.22 -10.98
N LEU A 477 -23.24 -21.54 -11.18
CA LEU A 477 -22.12 -22.25 -11.82
C LEU A 477 -22.60 -23.27 -12.86
N ASN A 478 -22.05 -23.15 -14.07
CA ASN A 478 -22.30 -24.03 -15.21
C ASN A 478 -20.99 -24.31 -15.97
N LEU A 479 -20.16 -25.18 -15.40
CA LEU A 479 -18.79 -25.40 -15.86
C LEU A 479 -18.62 -26.63 -16.76
N GLY A 480 -19.59 -27.54 -16.79
CA GLY A 480 -19.52 -28.77 -17.59
C GLY A 480 -18.66 -29.86 -16.94
N TYR A 481 -18.62 -31.05 -17.54
CA TYR A 481 -17.92 -32.21 -16.98
C TYR A 481 -16.40 -31.99 -16.99
N SER A 482 -15.75 -32.19 -15.84
CA SER A 482 -14.34 -31.84 -15.59
C SER A 482 -14.04 -30.34 -15.71
N GLY A 483 -15.06 -29.49 -15.73
CA GLY A 483 -14.90 -28.06 -15.46
C GLY A 483 -14.59 -27.83 -13.98
N TYR A 484 -13.87 -26.76 -13.65
CA TYR A 484 -13.54 -26.43 -12.27
C TYR A 484 -13.64 -24.94 -12.00
N ILE A 485 -13.80 -24.59 -10.74
CA ILE A 485 -13.62 -23.24 -10.21
C ILE A 485 -12.71 -23.33 -8.99
N GLU A 486 -11.86 -22.32 -8.81
CA GLU A 486 -10.86 -22.21 -7.77
C GLU A 486 -10.92 -20.84 -7.11
N PHE A 487 -10.83 -20.84 -5.79
CA PHE A 487 -10.92 -19.68 -4.94
C PHE A 487 -9.78 -19.67 -3.91
N LYS A 488 -9.48 -18.49 -3.38
CA LYS A 488 -8.72 -18.34 -2.13
C LYS A 488 -9.68 -18.13 -0.98
N THR A 489 -9.56 -18.94 0.08
CA THR A 489 -10.35 -18.74 1.30
C THR A 489 -9.93 -17.42 1.98
N PRO A 490 -10.78 -16.84 2.84
CA PRO A 490 -10.31 -15.92 3.87
C PRO A 490 -9.23 -16.58 4.72
N THR A 491 -8.41 -15.78 5.42
CA THR A 491 -7.44 -16.29 6.38
C THR A 491 -8.18 -17.05 7.49
N LEU A 492 -7.87 -18.34 7.64
CA LEU A 492 -8.42 -19.19 8.69
C LEU A 492 -7.36 -19.33 9.78
N VAL A 493 -7.75 -19.16 11.03
CA VAL A 493 -6.88 -19.38 12.20
C VAL A 493 -6.48 -20.85 12.26
N LYS A 494 -5.23 -21.14 12.67
CA LYS A 494 -4.79 -22.52 12.93
C LYS A 494 -5.74 -23.21 13.91
N GLY A 495 -6.11 -24.46 13.63
CA GLY A 495 -7.07 -25.17 14.44
C GLY A 495 -7.77 -26.30 13.69
N ARG A 496 -8.71 -26.95 14.37
CA ARG A 496 -9.50 -28.04 13.81
C ARG A 496 -10.89 -27.53 13.41
N TYR A 497 -11.33 -27.84 12.20
CA TYR A 497 -12.57 -27.35 11.64
C TYR A 497 -13.42 -28.45 11.00
N ARG A 498 -14.73 -28.33 11.15
CA ARG A 498 -15.74 -28.97 10.31
C ARG A 498 -16.09 -28.02 9.16
N VAL A 499 -16.02 -28.52 7.92
CA VAL A 499 -16.21 -27.72 6.71
C VAL A 499 -17.48 -28.17 5.99
N GLU A 500 -18.42 -27.24 5.83
CA GLU A 500 -19.73 -27.49 5.23
C GLU A 500 -19.97 -26.53 4.05
N ILE A 501 -20.47 -27.05 2.93
CA ILE A 501 -20.91 -26.25 1.79
C ILE A 501 -22.42 -26.04 1.87
N PHE A 502 -22.86 -24.80 1.72
CA PHE A 502 -24.26 -24.41 1.64
C PHE A 502 -24.61 -24.05 0.20
N TYR A 503 -25.72 -24.59 -0.29
CA TYR A 503 -26.13 -24.43 -1.68
C TYR A 503 -27.65 -24.60 -1.82
N ALA A 504 -28.22 -24.00 -2.86
CA ALA A 504 -29.65 -24.04 -3.17
C ALA A 504 -29.98 -25.07 -4.27
N GLY A 505 -31.24 -25.49 -4.31
CA GLY A 505 -31.75 -26.48 -5.26
C GLY A 505 -32.78 -25.88 -6.21
N ALA A 506 -32.55 -25.96 -7.52
CA ALA A 506 -33.62 -25.68 -8.49
C ALA A 506 -34.52 -26.91 -8.65
N LYS A 507 -35.85 -26.72 -8.66
CA LYS A 507 -36.86 -27.80 -8.78
C LYS A 507 -36.56 -28.90 -9.82
N PRO A 508 -36.09 -28.60 -11.05
CA PRO A 508 -35.75 -29.63 -12.04
C PRO A 508 -34.54 -30.49 -11.64
N LEU A 509 -33.60 -29.91 -10.88
CA LEU A 509 -32.37 -30.56 -10.43
C LEU A 509 -32.65 -31.50 -9.26
N ALA A 510 -33.39 -31.05 -8.25
CA ALA A 510 -33.77 -31.87 -7.11
C ALA A 510 -34.45 -33.18 -7.55
N THR A 511 -35.36 -33.11 -8.53
CA THR A 511 -36.02 -34.31 -9.07
C THR A 511 -35.06 -35.22 -9.83
N LYS A 512 -34.18 -34.65 -10.66
CA LYS A 512 -33.25 -35.42 -11.51
C LYS A 512 -32.15 -36.10 -10.69
N PHE A 513 -31.69 -35.46 -9.62
CA PHE A 513 -30.53 -35.88 -8.84
C PHE A 513 -30.87 -36.48 -7.47
N TYR A 514 -32.16 -36.65 -7.13
CA TYR A 514 -32.60 -37.21 -5.85
C TYR A 514 -31.86 -38.50 -5.43
N GLY A 515 -31.71 -39.47 -6.33
CA GLY A 515 -31.09 -40.76 -5.98
C GLY A 515 -29.56 -40.72 -5.93
N GLY A 516 -28.93 -40.16 -6.98
CA GLY A 516 -27.48 -40.24 -7.20
C GLY A 516 -26.69 -39.01 -6.79
N GLY A 517 -27.36 -37.86 -6.58
CA GLY A 517 -26.73 -36.55 -6.47
C GLY A 517 -25.97 -36.14 -7.72
N SER A 518 -25.42 -34.93 -7.69
CA SER A 518 -24.45 -34.42 -8.65
C SER A 518 -23.07 -34.40 -8.02
N ALA A 519 -22.13 -35.14 -8.59
CA ALA A 519 -20.80 -35.31 -8.01
C ALA A 519 -19.93 -34.05 -8.23
N VAL A 520 -19.47 -33.46 -7.13
CA VAL A 520 -18.48 -32.38 -7.12
C VAL A 520 -17.31 -32.80 -6.23
N LYS A 521 -16.10 -32.73 -6.78
CA LYS A 521 -14.86 -33.00 -6.05
C LYS A 521 -14.29 -31.69 -5.53
N PHE A 522 -14.30 -31.53 -4.22
CA PHE A 522 -13.65 -30.43 -3.51
C PHE A 522 -12.22 -30.83 -3.19
N ASN A 523 -11.30 -29.92 -3.49
CA ASN A 523 -9.90 -29.95 -3.16
C ASN A 523 -9.62 -28.70 -2.33
N LEU A 524 -9.24 -28.87 -1.07
CA LEU A 524 -8.83 -27.77 -0.20
C LEU A 524 -7.36 -28.02 0.11
N ASP A 525 -6.48 -27.28 -0.56
CA ASP A 525 -5.06 -27.60 -0.70
C ASP A 525 -4.84 -29.07 -1.09
N ASP A 526 -4.15 -29.84 -0.24
CA ASP A 526 -3.85 -31.26 -0.45
C ASP A 526 -5.01 -32.18 -0.05
N PHE A 527 -6.03 -31.67 0.63
CA PHE A 527 -7.18 -32.45 1.06
C PHE A 527 -8.21 -32.60 -0.06
N SER A 528 -8.84 -33.77 -0.16
CA SER A 528 -9.83 -34.02 -1.21
C SER A 528 -11.05 -34.78 -0.72
N LYS A 529 -12.22 -34.31 -1.11
CA LYS A 529 -13.50 -34.99 -0.87
C LYS A 529 -14.42 -34.86 -2.08
N GLN A 530 -15.10 -35.94 -2.41
CA GLN A 530 -16.25 -35.88 -3.32
C GLN A 530 -17.57 -35.80 -2.55
N VAL A 531 -18.40 -34.84 -2.90
CA VAL A 531 -19.75 -34.61 -2.37
C VAL A 531 -20.77 -34.83 -3.49
N TYR A 532 -21.92 -35.41 -3.14
CA TYR A 532 -23.01 -35.71 -4.08
C TYR A 532 -24.18 -34.77 -3.83
N MET A 533 -24.11 -33.57 -4.40
CA MET A 533 -25.04 -32.48 -4.16
C MET A 533 -26.47 -32.83 -4.65
N TRP A 534 -27.51 -32.35 -3.96
CA TRP A 534 -28.93 -32.66 -4.19
C TRP A 534 -29.36 -34.12 -3.96
N LYS A 535 -28.48 -34.98 -3.45
CA LYS A 535 -28.86 -36.34 -3.08
C LYS A 535 -29.86 -36.30 -1.92
N GLY A 536 -30.99 -37.00 -2.08
CA GLY A 536 -32.08 -37.04 -1.09
C GLY A 536 -32.91 -35.76 -1.01
N TRP A 537 -32.77 -34.83 -1.95
CA TRP A 537 -33.42 -33.52 -1.87
C TRP A 537 -34.84 -33.54 -2.48
N ASP A 538 -35.87 -33.31 -1.65
CA ASP A 538 -37.27 -33.27 -2.10
C ASP A 538 -37.54 -32.19 -3.17
N LYS A 539 -38.37 -32.54 -4.15
CA LYS A 539 -38.69 -31.66 -5.30
C LYS A 539 -39.44 -30.36 -4.92
N ASN A 540 -40.02 -30.27 -3.73
CA ASN A 540 -40.72 -29.08 -3.25
C ASN A 540 -39.82 -28.20 -2.37
N ASP A 541 -38.61 -28.66 -2.07
CA ASP A 541 -37.68 -27.92 -1.23
C ASP A 541 -36.74 -27.08 -2.10
N HIS A 542 -36.79 -25.78 -1.88
CA HIS A 542 -36.03 -24.77 -2.61
C HIS A 542 -35.07 -24.00 -1.70
N THR A 543 -35.06 -24.33 -0.41
CA THR A 543 -34.23 -23.62 0.57
C THR A 543 -32.79 -24.09 0.52
N VAL A 544 -31.85 -23.21 0.87
CA VAL A 544 -30.44 -23.56 1.02
C VAL A 544 -30.28 -24.69 2.02
N LYS A 545 -29.47 -25.68 1.66
CA LYS A 545 -29.07 -26.82 2.50
C LYS A 545 -27.57 -26.94 2.55
N SER A 546 -27.10 -27.70 3.54
CA SER A 546 -25.69 -28.02 3.66
C SER A 546 -25.38 -29.48 3.34
N ASP A 547 -24.15 -29.69 2.86
CA ASP A 547 -23.46 -30.98 2.90
C ASP A 547 -22.11 -30.80 3.59
N CYS A 548 -21.70 -31.81 4.35
CA CYS A 548 -20.37 -31.82 4.95
C CYS A 548 -19.31 -32.20 3.90
N ILE A 549 -18.32 -31.34 3.69
CA ILE A 549 -17.14 -31.66 2.88
C ILE A 549 -16.14 -32.43 3.76
N PHE A 550 -15.75 -31.84 4.90
CA PHE A 550 -14.79 -32.44 5.82
C PHE A 550 -15.36 -32.41 7.24
N GLU A 551 -15.51 -33.59 7.87
CA GLU A 551 -16.00 -33.68 9.25
C GLU A 551 -14.99 -33.15 10.26
N SER A 552 -13.71 -33.29 9.96
CA SER A 552 -12.60 -32.78 10.74
C SER A 552 -11.41 -32.55 9.83
N LEU A 553 -10.94 -31.31 9.79
CA LEU A 553 -9.78 -30.86 9.05
C LEU A 553 -8.89 -30.04 9.98
N ILE A 554 -7.59 -30.30 10.00
CA ILE A 554 -6.64 -29.57 10.86
C ILE A 554 -5.84 -28.63 9.96
N PHE A 555 -5.85 -27.35 10.31
CA PHE A 555 -4.94 -26.35 9.77
C PHE A 555 -3.84 -26.11 10.79
N GLU A 556 -2.60 -26.46 10.42
CA GLU A 556 -1.43 -26.31 11.29
C GLU A 556 -0.97 -24.85 11.42
N GLY A 557 -1.42 -23.98 10.51
CA GLY A 557 -1.05 -22.57 10.47
C GLY A 557 -2.21 -21.66 10.09
N THR A 558 -2.13 -20.39 10.51
CA THR A 558 -3.12 -19.38 10.16
C THR A 558 -2.82 -18.78 8.79
N ASN A 559 -3.57 -19.13 7.76
CA ASN A 559 -3.38 -18.60 6.41
C ASN A 559 -4.64 -18.78 5.53
N SER A 560 -4.58 -18.23 4.31
CA SER A 560 -5.56 -18.50 3.26
C SER A 560 -5.21 -19.78 2.51
N HIS A 561 -6.24 -20.58 2.23
CA HIS A 561 -6.14 -21.86 1.55
C HIS A 561 -6.69 -21.79 0.12
N THR A 562 -6.26 -22.71 -0.74
CA THR A 562 -6.81 -22.84 -2.09
C THR A 562 -7.95 -23.85 -2.09
N LEU A 563 -9.17 -23.39 -2.36
CA LEU A 563 -10.32 -24.26 -2.60
C LEU A 563 -10.59 -24.40 -4.09
N ARG A 564 -10.39 -25.60 -4.65
CA ARG A 564 -10.82 -25.97 -5.99
C ARG A 564 -12.00 -26.93 -5.94
N ALA A 565 -13.03 -26.65 -6.71
CA ALA A 565 -14.16 -27.53 -6.90
C ALA A 565 -14.28 -27.96 -8.37
N THR A 566 -14.18 -29.28 -8.60
CA THR A 566 -14.23 -29.90 -9.94
C THR A 566 -15.53 -30.65 -10.12
N PHE A 567 -16.22 -30.37 -11.22
CA PHE A 567 -17.52 -30.94 -11.53
C PHE A 567 -17.33 -32.31 -12.17
N MET A 568 -17.67 -33.37 -11.44
CA MET A 568 -17.42 -34.77 -11.83
C MET A 568 -18.68 -35.47 -12.34
N ASP A 569 -19.74 -34.72 -12.65
CA ASP A 569 -21.01 -35.25 -13.14
C ASP A 569 -21.13 -35.07 -14.66
N VAL A 570 -21.26 -36.19 -15.38
CA VAL A 570 -21.44 -36.20 -16.85
C VAL A 570 -22.72 -35.48 -17.30
N ASN A 571 -23.71 -35.33 -16.40
CA ASN A 571 -24.91 -34.54 -16.66
C ASN A 571 -24.59 -33.05 -16.86
N ALA A 572 -23.47 -32.55 -16.35
CA ALA A 572 -23.03 -31.17 -16.60
C ALA A 572 -22.84 -30.87 -18.09
N SER A 573 -22.44 -31.88 -18.88
CA SER A 573 -22.26 -31.78 -20.33
C SER A 573 -23.39 -32.38 -21.16
N SER A 574 -24.48 -32.87 -20.53
CA SER A 574 -25.59 -33.51 -21.25
C SER A 574 -26.99 -33.05 -20.85
N TYR A 575 -27.17 -32.41 -19.69
CA TYR A 575 -28.46 -31.96 -19.21
C TYR A 575 -28.64 -30.44 -19.38
N ALA A 576 -29.70 -30.03 -20.09
CA ALA A 576 -29.91 -28.64 -20.49
C ALA A 576 -30.23 -27.67 -19.34
N ASN A 577 -30.74 -28.18 -18.21
CA ASN A 577 -31.04 -27.36 -17.03
C ASN A 577 -29.97 -27.45 -15.94
N TYR A 578 -28.84 -28.12 -16.22
CA TYR A 578 -27.76 -28.28 -15.25
C TYR A 578 -27.20 -26.91 -14.82
N ASN A 579 -27.17 -26.67 -13.52
CA ASN A 579 -26.60 -25.47 -12.91
C ASN A 579 -26.45 -25.68 -11.42
N HIS A 580 -25.35 -25.23 -10.85
CA HIS A 580 -25.18 -25.17 -9.40
C HIS A 580 -25.55 -23.76 -8.90
N LEU A 581 -26.08 -23.70 -7.68
CA LEU A 581 -26.44 -22.47 -6.97
C LEU A 581 -25.78 -22.55 -5.59
N TRP A 582 -24.61 -21.96 -5.42
CA TRP A 582 -23.86 -22.02 -4.16
C TRP A 582 -24.10 -20.76 -3.36
N ASP A 583 -24.14 -20.91 -2.04
CA ASP A 583 -24.37 -19.82 -1.10
C ASP A 583 -23.03 -19.46 -0.43
N TYR A 584 -22.63 -20.22 0.58
CA TYR A 584 -21.39 -20.02 1.31
C TYR A 584 -20.74 -21.34 1.74
N ILE A 585 -19.49 -21.28 2.17
CA ILE A 585 -18.85 -22.33 2.97
C ILE A 585 -18.76 -21.89 4.42
N LYS A 586 -19.05 -22.82 5.32
CA LYS A 586 -18.91 -22.62 6.75
C LYS A 586 -17.75 -23.44 7.29
N PHE A 587 -16.83 -22.78 7.97
CA PHE A 587 -15.79 -23.40 8.79
C PHE A 587 -16.23 -23.27 10.25
N THR A 588 -16.56 -24.39 10.88
CA THR A 588 -16.94 -24.45 12.29
C THR A 588 -15.79 -25.04 13.09
N PRO A 589 -15.15 -24.28 14.01
CA PRO A 589 -14.15 -24.83 14.91
C PRO A 589 -14.69 -26.03 15.68
N ILE A 590 -13.86 -27.07 15.79
CA ILE A 590 -14.09 -28.23 16.65
C ILE A 590 -13.23 -28.00 17.88
N LEU A 591 -13.88 -27.57 18.97
CA LEU A 591 -13.23 -27.45 20.27
C LEU A 591 -13.01 -28.86 20.82
N ASP A 592 -11.80 -29.13 21.29
CA ASP A 592 -11.44 -30.39 21.96
C ASP A 592 -12.02 -30.51 23.36
#